data_AF-A0A9E5G178-F1
#
_entry.id   AF-A0A9E5G178-F1
#
_cell.length_a   1.000
_cell.length_b   1.000
_cell.length_c   1.000
_cell.angle_alpha   90.00
_cell.angle_beta   90.00
_cell.angle_gamma   90.00
#
_symmetry.space_group_name_H-M   'P 1'
#
loop_
_entity.id
_entity.type
_entity.pdbx_description
1 polymer ?
#
loop_
_entity_poly.entity_id
_entity_poly.type
_entity_poly.pdbx_seq_one_letter_code
_entity_poly.pdbx_strand_id
1 'polypeptide(L)'
;SSDRRKQLITQVKKASEDSKVVIRNERRDANKAIDAMLADKKAGVTEDQAEAAKESMDELTKKYTKKIDEFLEKKITEIEEV
;
A
#
# COMPACT_ATOMS: atom_id res chain seq x y z
N SER A 1 25.78 -18.74 6.52
CA SER A 1 25.62 -19.69 5.39
C SER A 1 24.80 -19.02 4.30
N SER A 2 25.23 -19.18 3.04
CA SER A 2 24.54 -18.62 1.86
C SER A 2 23.07 -19.03 1.76
N ASP A 3 22.74 -20.27 2.13
CA ASP A 3 21.36 -20.77 2.07
C ASP A 3 20.43 -20.06 3.06
N ARG A 4 20.95 -19.67 4.23
CA ARG A 4 20.16 -18.90 5.20
C ARG A 4 19.84 -17.50 4.68
N ARG A 5 20.79 -16.84 3.99
CA ARG A 5 20.58 -15.52 3.39
C ARG A 5 19.51 -15.57 2.31
N LYS A 6 19.56 -16.59 1.43
CA LYS A 6 18.53 -16.81 0.41
C LYS A 6 17.13 -17.00 1.02
N GLN A 7 17.01 -17.80 2.08
CA GLN A 7 15.73 -17.99 2.79
C GLN A 7 15.18 -16.67 3.36
N LEU A 8 16.06 -15.85 3.98
CA LEU A 8 15.67 -14.55 4.53
C LEU A 8 15.21 -13.60 3.42
N ILE A 9 15.92 -13.54 2.30
CA ILE A 9 15.52 -12.71 1.14
C ILE A 9 14.14 -13.12 0.63
N THR A 10 13.85 -14.43 0.51
CA THR A 10 12.51 -14.91 0.11
C THR A 10 11.42 -14.48 1.09
N GLN A 11 11.69 -14.55 2.40
CA GLN A 11 10.73 -14.12 3.42
C GLN A 11 10.45 -12.61 3.35
N VAL A 12 11.48 -11.79 3.19
CA VAL A 12 11.33 -10.33 3.08
C VAL A 12 10.57 -9.95 1.81
N LYS A 13 10.85 -10.61 0.67
CA LYS A 13 10.07 -10.41 -0.57
C LYS A 13 8.60 -10.75 -0.39
N LYS A 14 8.29 -11.87 0.27
CA LYS A 14 6.90 -12.24 0.57
C LYS A 14 6.22 -11.19 1.45
N ALA A 15 6.87 -10.75 2.52
CA ALA A 15 6.34 -9.73 3.43
C ALA A 15 6.06 -8.40 2.73
N SER A 16 6.92 -8.00 1.77
CA SER A 16 6.71 -6.82 0.93
C SER A 16 5.44 -6.95 0.09
N GLU A 17 5.26 -8.08 -0.60
CA GLU A 17 4.07 -8.29 -1.44
C GLU A 17 2.78 -8.37 -0.61
N ASP A 18 2.80 -9.08 0.52
CA ASP A 18 1.67 -9.14 1.46
C ASP A 18 1.30 -7.72 1.95
N SER A 19 2.28 -6.88 2.27
CA SER A 19 2.07 -5.49 2.69
C SER A 19 1.44 -4.63 1.57
N LYS A 20 1.90 -4.80 0.33
CA LYS A 20 1.29 -4.10 -0.83
C LYS A 20 -0.15 -4.55 -1.07
N VAL A 21 -0.46 -5.83 -0.88
CA VAL A 21 -1.84 -6.35 -0.99
C VAL A 21 -2.74 -5.68 0.05
N VAL A 22 -2.29 -5.58 1.31
CA VAL A 22 -3.04 -4.88 2.36
C VAL A 22 -3.33 -3.43 1.98
N ILE A 23 -2.33 -2.67 1.51
CA ILE A 23 -2.53 -1.28 1.08
C ILE A 23 -3.58 -1.18 -0.04
N ARG A 24 -3.54 -2.07 -1.03
CA ARG A 24 -4.53 -2.07 -2.12
C ARG A 24 -5.94 -2.39 -1.63
N ASN A 25 -6.07 -3.26 -0.63
CA ASN A 25 -7.35 -3.58 -0.01
C ASN A 25 -7.90 -2.38 0.76
N GLU A 26 -7.07 -1.73 1.59
CA GLU A 26 -7.47 -0.51 2.32
C GLU A 26 -7.92 0.59 1.36
N ARG A 27 -7.19 0.82 0.26
CA ARG A 27 -7.62 1.77 -0.77
C ARG A 27 -8.98 1.41 -1.36
N ARG A 28 -9.21 0.12 -1.66
CA ARG A 28 -10.50 -0.34 -2.20
C ARG A 28 -11.64 -0.07 -1.22
N ASP A 29 -11.42 -0.33 0.07
CA ASP A 29 -12.44 -0.16 1.09
C ASP A 29 -12.68 1.33 1.40
N ALA A 30 -11.63 2.16 1.39
CA ALA A 30 -11.76 3.61 1.44
C ALA A 30 -12.59 4.15 0.25
N ASN A 31 -12.31 3.70 -0.97
CA ASN A 31 -13.07 4.13 -2.16
C ASN A 31 -14.54 3.73 -2.08
N LYS A 32 -14.85 2.51 -1.60
CA LYS A 32 -16.24 2.09 -1.37
C LYS A 32 -16.93 2.97 -0.31
N ALA A 33 -16.22 3.35 0.75
CA ALA A 33 -16.76 4.24 1.77
C ALA A 33 -17.06 5.63 1.21
N ILE A 34 -16.16 6.17 0.37
CA ILE A 34 -16.37 7.44 -0.33
C ILE A 34 -17.60 7.35 -1.24
N ASP A 35 -17.74 6.28 -2.03
CA ASP A 35 -18.90 6.07 -2.90
C ASP A 35 -20.22 5.97 -2.11
N ALA A 36 -20.19 5.29 -0.96
CA ALA A 36 -21.34 5.19 -0.07
C ALA A 36 -21.73 6.54 0.54
N MET A 37 -20.74 7.36 0.93
CA MET A 37 -20.98 8.72 1.43
C MET A 37 -21.54 9.64 0.34
N LEU A 38 -21.06 9.52 -0.90
CA LEU A 38 -21.59 10.29 -2.04
C LEU A 38 -23.06 9.92 -2.34
N ALA A 39 -23.42 8.64 -2.19
CA ALA A 39 -24.79 8.17 -2.36
C ALA A 39 -25.72 8.58 -1.20
N ASP A 40 -25.19 8.80 0.00
CA ASP A 40 -25.96 9.25 1.15
C ASP A 40 -26.16 10.77 1.12
N LYS A 41 -27.38 11.19 0.75
CA LYS A 41 -27.80 12.60 0.74
C LYS A 41 -27.66 13.30 2.09
N LYS A 42 -27.58 12.57 3.22
CA LYS A 42 -27.38 13.14 4.56
C LYS A 42 -25.91 13.37 4.90
N ALA A 43 -24.98 12.71 4.19
CA ALA A 43 -23.55 12.84 4.44
C ALA A 43 -22.98 14.18 3.94
N GLY A 44 -23.69 14.88 3.04
CA GLY A 44 -23.30 16.21 2.58
C GLY A 44 -22.02 16.24 1.74
N VAL A 45 -21.59 15.10 1.19
CA VAL A 45 -20.41 14.98 0.34
C VAL A 45 -20.78 15.31 -1.10
N THR A 46 -20.01 16.22 -1.72
CA THR A 46 -20.15 16.56 -3.14
C THR A 46 -19.31 15.64 -4.04
N GLU A 47 -19.61 15.64 -5.34
CA GLU A 47 -18.84 14.89 -6.33
C GLU A 47 -17.37 15.33 -6.36
N ASP A 48 -17.10 16.65 -6.34
CA ASP A 48 -15.75 17.22 -6.27
C ASP A 48 -14.99 16.75 -5.02
N GLN A 49 -15.65 16.69 -3.86
CA GLN A 49 -15.05 16.23 -2.61
C GLN A 49 -14.72 14.72 -2.67
N ALA A 50 -15.61 13.93 -3.26
CA ALA A 50 -15.40 12.49 -3.43
C ALA A 50 -14.23 12.21 -4.40
N GLU A 51 -14.12 12.97 -5.49
CA GLU A 51 -13.01 12.87 -6.44
C GLU A 51 -11.68 13.25 -5.78
N ALA A 52 -11.61 14.40 -5.10
CA ALA A 52 -10.41 14.82 -4.38
C ALA A 52 -9.98 13.80 -3.30
N ALA A 53 -10.94 13.19 -2.59
CA ALA A 53 -10.65 12.15 -1.61
C ALA A 53 -10.07 10.89 -2.27
N LYS A 54 -10.60 10.45 -3.41
CA LYS A 54 -10.08 9.29 -4.17
C LYS A 54 -8.68 9.57 -4.72
N GLU A 55 -8.43 10.76 -5.25
CA GLU A 55 -7.09 11.18 -5.69
C GLU A 55 -6.09 11.11 -4.55
N SER A 56 -6.46 11.65 -3.37
CA SER A 56 -5.62 11.58 -2.17
C SER A 56 -5.33 10.13 -1.75
N MET A 57 -6.34 9.23 -1.83
CA MET A 57 -6.13 7.81 -1.55
C MET A 57 -5.17 7.14 -2.54
N ASP A 58 -5.23 7.50 -3.81
CA ASP A 58 -4.30 7.00 -4.83
C ASP A 58 -2.88 7.53 -4.62
N GLU A 59 -2.71 8.81 -4.26
CA GLU A 59 -1.40 9.39 -3.92
C GLU A 59 -0.78 8.71 -2.69
N LEU A 60 -1.56 8.53 -1.63
CA LEU A 60 -1.10 7.82 -0.43
C LEU A 60 -0.73 6.37 -0.75
N THR A 61 -1.56 5.68 -1.53
CA THR A 61 -1.28 4.31 -1.98
C THR A 61 0.06 4.25 -2.72
N LYS A 62 0.26 5.11 -3.73
CA LYS A 62 1.52 5.18 -4.50
C LYS A 62 2.72 5.49 -3.60
N LYS A 63 2.57 6.43 -2.66
CA LYS A 63 3.63 6.83 -1.73
C LYS A 63 4.07 5.66 -0.85
N TYR A 64 3.13 4.94 -0.25
CA TYR A 64 3.46 3.86 0.66
C TYR A 64 3.90 2.58 -0.06
N THR A 65 3.39 2.28 -1.26
CA THR A 65 3.94 1.18 -2.07
C THR A 65 5.38 1.45 -2.47
N LYS A 66 5.71 2.69 -2.86
CA LYS A 66 7.09 3.06 -3.18
C LYS A 66 8.02 2.94 -1.97
N LYS A 67 7.57 3.37 -0.79
CA LYS A 67 8.34 3.18 0.46
C LYS A 67 8.59 1.71 0.78
N ILE A 68 7.62 0.83 0.54
CA ILE A 68 7.80 -0.61 0.72
C ILE A 68 8.89 -1.14 -0.23
N ASP A 69 8.88 -0.71 -1.49
CA ASP A 69 9.92 -1.09 -2.45
C ASP A 69 11.31 -0.60 -2.02
N GLU A 70 11.43 0.65 -1.60
CA GLU A 70 12.69 1.22 -1.06
C GLU A 70 13.19 0.44 0.17
N PHE A 71 12.29 0.08 1.10
CA PHE A 71 12.66 -0.72 2.27
C PHE A 71 13.03 -2.16 1.92
N LEU A 72 12.34 -2.76 0.94
CA LEU A 72 12.66 -4.10 0.44
C LEU A 72 14.07 -4.13 -0.14
N GLU A 73 14.40 -3.20 -1.03
CA GLU A 73 15.73 -3.09 -1.64
C GLU A 73 16.80 -2.92 -0.58
N LYS A 74 16.62 -1.93 0.32
CA LYS A 74 17.56 -1.68 1.42
C LYS A 74 17.78 -2.93 2.28
N LYS A 75 16.71 -3.67 2.60
CA LYS A 75 16.82 -4.86 3.45
C LYS A 75 17.48 -6.03 2.73
N ILE A 76 17.24 -6.19 1.42
CA ILE A 76 17.92 -7.21 0.62
C ILE A 76 19.43 -6.93 0.58
N THR A 77 19.83 -5.69 0.28
CA THR A 77 21.25 -5.31 0.27
C THR A 77 21.91 -5.57 1.62
N GLU A 78 21.28 -5.17 2.73
CA GLU A 78 21.78 -5.45 4.08
C GLU A 78 21.97 -6.96 4.34
N ILE A 79 21.06 -7.81 3.85
CA ILE A 79 21.18 -9.28 4.02
C ILE A 79 22.30 -9.85 3.15
N GLU A 80 22.58 -9.27 1.98
CA GLU A 80 23.62 -9.72 1.06
C GLU A 80 25.03 -9.32 1.50
N GLU A 81 25.17 -8.14 2.12
CA GLU A 81 26.45 -7.61 2.63
C GLU A 81 26.94 -8.31 3.92
N VAL A 82 26.05 -8.99 4.65
CA VAL A 82 26.37 -9.81 5.85
C VAL A 82 26.81 -11.20 5.45
#